data_AF-A0A7C8EKS8-F1
#
_entry.id   AF-A0A7C8EKS8-F1
#
_cell.length_a   1.000
_cell.length_b   1.000
_cell.length_c   1.000
_cell.angle_alpha   90.00
_cell.angle_beta   90.00
_cell.angle_gamma   90.00
#
_symmetry.space_group_name_H-M   'P 1'
#
loop_
_entity.id
_entity.type
_entity.pdbx_description
1 polymer ?
#
loop_
_entity_poly.entity_id
_entity_poly.type
_entity_poly.pdbx_seq_one_letter_code
_entity_poly.pdbx_strand_id
1 'polypeptide(L)'
;MLTIMESHHQAMELADKADRLKRDGRFDEARESLEKAFELERHAALKVRDRYTVEPTRSILSRSAASLGLECHRLREAEQMISIGLSGEPPEEIAEELRDLLERVNFSRHLSLRGIELNPDEIQLSMWGGGVGLGIVETREVMDRVSRMETLSIRTLERKLRRPFRKSGRPGKDIADRFGFFMSAPRAASFSVTIRLGQPQREIPGAGLGQDVVKEIMDCLELIEQGDRIKLQERIPDPDYLDNFERLSRQLLPDGQKVGHVGLTCLVDGRERRVVLKKRPSKDLPAPPEGPEGEISDAPLVLHGSLRHADSTGKRHGLIEVVERDGTRHKVLVPLSMMADIVRPMFEFDVIVWAKRHGQSLFLEDIDRVTE
;
A
#
# COMPACT_ATOMS: atom_id res chain seq x y z
N MET A 1 38.82 -20.13 12.60
CA MET A 1 37.45 -20.29 12.05
C MET A 1 36.49 -20.12 13.21
N LEU A 2 35.52 -19.22 13.09
CA LEU A 2 34.48 -19.05 14.11
C LEU A 2 33.62 -20.32 14.22
N THR A 3 33.23 -20.65 15.43
CA THR A 3 32.21 -21.67 15.70
C THR A 3 30.84 -21.20 15.17
N ILE A 4 29.88 -22.12 15.07
CA ILE A 4 28.51 -21.81 14.59
C ILE A 4 27.86 -20.76 15.52
N MET A 5 28.00 -20.92 16.83
CA MET A 5 27.44 -19.99 17.83
C MET A 5 28.10 -18.62 17.79
N GLU A 6 29.43 -18.57 17.66
CA GLU A 6 30.14 -17.29 17.52
C GLU A 6 29.74 -16.56 16.22
N SER A 7 29.53 -17.31 15.13
CA SER A 7 29.08 -16.75 13.85
C SER A 7 27.67 -16.16 13.97
N HIS A 8 26.76 -16.86 14.66
CA HIS A 8 25.40 -16.39 14.94
C HIS A 8 25.41 -15.13 15.81
N HIS A 9 26.15 -15.13 16.93
CA HIS A 9 26.24 -13.97 17.82
C HIS A 9 26.82 -12.75 17.11
N GLN A 10 27.91 -12.94 16.35
CA GLN A 10 28.51 -11.85 15.60
C GLN A 10 27.57 -11.31 14.51
N ALA A 11 26.76 -12.16 13.89
CA ALA A 11 25.73 -11.72 12.95
C ALA A 11 24.66 -10.87 13.64
N MET A 12 24.20 -11.25 14.83
CA MET A 12 23.25 -10.46 15.62
C MET A 12 23.83 -9.10 16.01
N GLU A 13 25.09 -9.04 16.47
CA GLU A 13 25.76 -7.77 16.78
C GLU A 13 25.85 -6.84 15.56
N LEU A 14 26.10 -7.41 14.38
CA LEU A 14 26.15 -6.67 13.12
C LEU A 14 24.76 -6.18 12.66
N ALA A 15 23.71 -6.98 12.87
CA ALA A 15 22.34 -6.58 12.61
C ALA A 15 21.90 -5.42 13.54
N ASP A 16 22.19 -5.54 14.84
CA ASP A 16 21.92 -4.48 15.82
C ASP A 16 22.72 -3.19 15.52
N LYS A 17 23.94 -3.35 15.01
CA LYS A 17 24.74 -2.21 14.52
C LYS A 17 24.09 -1.57 13.30
N ALA A 18 23.62 -2.37 12.34
CA ALA A 18 22.96 -1.85 11.15
C ALA A 18 21.70 -1.05 11.50
N ASP A 19 20.88 -1.54 12.44
CA ASP A 19 19.66 -0.82 12.84
C ASP A 19 19.97 0.50 13.55
N ARG A 20 21.04 0.57 14.35
CA ARG A 20 21.54 1.84 14.89
C ARG A 20 21.97 2.79 13.78
N LEU A 21 22.74 2.31 12.81
CA LEU A 21 23.19 3.11 11.67
C LEU A 21 22.02 3.60 10.78
N LYS A 22 20.97 2.80 10.58
CA LYS A 22 19.74 3.22 9.88
C LYS A 22 19.08 4.40 10.61
N ARG A 23 18.96 4.33 11.94
CA ARG A 23 18.38 5.42 12.76
C ARG A 23 19.21 6.71 12.66
N ASP A 24 20.53 6.58 12.54
CA ASP A 24 21.45 7.71 12.37
C ASP A 24 21.52 8.22 10.91
N GLY A 25 20.72 7.67 9.99
CA GLY A 25 20.70 8.04 8.57
C GLY A 25 21.92 7.56 7.76
N ARG A 26 22.75 6.68 8.33
CA ARG A 26 23.98 6.12 7.71
C ARG A 26 23.66 4.85 6.93
N PHE A 27 22.84 4.98 5.90
CA PHE A 27 22.26 3.85 5.17
C PHE A 27 23.28 2.95 4.46
N ASP A 28 24.34 3.52 3.88
CA ASP A 28 25.36 2.71 3.18
C ASP A 28 26.13 1.80 4.13
N GLU A 29 26.52 2.32 5.30
CA GLU A 29 27.20 1.55 6.34
C GLU A 29 26.27 0.52 6.99
N ALA A 30 24.99 0.88 7.17
CA ALA A 30 23.98 -0.06 7.64
C ALA A 30 23.84 -1.24 6.68
N ARG A 31 23.83 -0.98 5.37
CA ARG A 31 23.79 -2.02 4.35
C ARG A 31 25.02 -2.93 4.40
N GLU A 32 26.22 -2.38 4.51
CA GLU A 32 27.44 -3.20 4.64
C GLU A 32 27.41 -4.09 5.90
N SER A 33 26.91 -3.57 7.02
CA SER A 33 26.76 -4.34 8.25
C SER A 33 25.75 -5.48 8.09
N LEU A 34 24.60 -5.22 7.45
CA LEU A 34 23.59 -6.24 7.13
C LEU A 34 24.12 -7.32 6.21
N GLU A 35 24.86 -6.96 5.15
CA GLU A 35 25.42 -7.93 4.21
C GLU A 35 26.42 -8.87 4.91
N LYS A 36 27.24 -8.35 5.83
CA LYS A 36 28.16 -9.16 6.63
C LYS A 36 27.41 -10.08 7.60
N ALA A 37 26.37 -9.58 8.26
CA ALA A 37 25.52 -10.39 9.13
C ALA A 37 24.88 -11.55 8.35
N PHE A 38 24.33 -11.25 7.17
CA PHE A 38 23.73 -12.24 6.29
C PHE A 38 24.71 -13.35 5.89
N GLU A 39 25.92 -13.00 5.46
CA GLU A 39 26.92 -14.00 5.04
C GLU A 39 27.33 -14.92 6.21
N LEU A 40 27.45 -14.38 7.43
CA LEU A 40 27.75 -15.18 8.63
C LEU A 40 26.62 -16.17 8.94
N GLU A 41 25.36 -15.71 8.94
CA GLU A 41 24.21 -16.58 9.17
C GLU A 41 24.05 -17.63 8.08
N ARG A 42 24.15 -17.22 6.82
CA ARG A 42 24.05 -18.16 5.69
C ARG A 42 25.12 -19.25 5.84
N HIS A 43 26.35 -18.88 6.18
CA HIS A 43 27.42 -19.84 6.38
C HIS A 43 27.18 -20.77 7.58
N ALA A 44 26.65 -20.24 8.69
CA ALA A 44 26.28 -21.03 9.86
C ALA A 44 25.16 -22.02 9.53
N ALA A 45 24.09 -21.57 8.88
CA ALA A 45 22.97 -22.40 8.43
C ALA A 45 23.44 -23.52 7.47
N LEU A 46 24.29 -23.18 6.49
CA LEU A 46 24.82 -24.17 5.53
C LEU A 46 25.70 -25.25 6.20
N LYS A 47 26.43 -24.93 7.27
CA LYS A 47 27.23 -25.92 8.03
C LYS A 47 26.38 -26.99 8.72
N VAL A 48 25.15 -26.63 9.11
CA VAL A 48 24.24 -27.52 9.82
C VAL A 48 23.11 -28.06 8.95
N ARG A 49 23.04 -27.66 7.67
CA ARG A 49 21.96 -28.00 6.73
C ARG A 49 21.58 -29.48 6.72
N ASP A 50 22.59 -30.35 6.65
CA ASP A 50 22.40 -31.80 6.51
C ASP A 50 22.34 -32.52 7.88
N ARG A 51 22.34 -31.77 8.99
CA ARG A 51 22.31 -32.29 10.37
C ARG A 51 20.90 -32.16 10.97
N TYR A 52 19.98 -33.03 10.56
CA TYR A 52 18.59 -32.99 11.02
C TYR A 52 18.41 -33.15 12.54
N THR A 53 19.33 -33.85 13.21
CA THR A 53 19.28 -34.11 14.65
C THR A 53 19.55 -32.89 15.54
N VAL A 54 19.96 -31.75 14.97
CA VAL A 54 20.30 -30.53 15.73
C VAL A 54 19.18 -29.48 15.69
N GLU A 55 17.96 -29.89 15.41
CA GLU A 55 16.80 -29.02 15.58
C GLU A 55 16.61 -28.65 17.07
N PRO A 56 16.21 -27.40 17.38
CA PRO A 56 15.76 -26.35 16.46
C PRO A 56 16.89 -25.48 15.88
N THR A 57 18.16 -25.70 16.26
CA THR A 57 19.27 -24.82 15.85
C THR A 57 19.41 -24.70 14.33
N ARG A 58 19.18 -25.78 13.59
CA ARG A 58 19.22 -25.78 12.13
C ARG A 58 18.15 -24.85 11.53
N SER A 59 16.90 -24.97 11.97
CA SER A 59 15.81 -24.13 11.50
C SER A 59 15.92 -22.67 11.96
N ILE A 60 16.40 -22.41 13.19
CA ILE A 60 16.66 -21.05 13.70
C ILE A 60 17.70 -20.32 12.84
N LEU A 61 18.85 -20.94 12.56
CA LEU A 61 19.89 -20.32 11.73
C LEU A 61 19.41 -20.08 10.30
N SER A 62 18.63 -21.02 9.76
CA SER A 62 18.03 -20.89 8.42
C SER A 62 17.03 -19.73 8.37
N ARG A 63 16.18 -19.60 9.39
CA ARG A 63 15.22 -18.49 9.54
C ARG A 63 15.95 -17.15 9.69
N SER A 64 16.98 -17.10 10.54
CA SER A 64 17.83 -15.91 10.74
C SER A 64 18.46 -15.45 9.43
N ALA A 65 19.13 -16.38 8.73
CA ALA A 65 19.75 -16.13 7.43
C ALA A 65 18.73 -15.64 6.38
N ALA A 66 17.54 -16.23 6.34
CA ALA A 66 16.48 -15.83 5.42
C ALA A 66 15.96 -14.41 5.71
N SER A 67 15.77 -14.04 6.98
CA SER A 67 15.33 -12.70 7.37
C SER A 67 16.35 -11.63 6.97
N LEU A 68 17.63 -11.86 7.26
CA LEU A 68 18.71 -10.96 6.83
C LEU A 68 18.84 -10.90 5.31
N GLY A 69 18.65 -12.04 4.62
CA GLY A 69 18.66 -12.10 3.16
C GLY A 69 17.55 -11.25 2.54
N LEU A 70 16.34 -11.25 3.14
CA LEU A 70 15.26 -10.36 2.75
C LEU A 70 15.62 -8.88 2.92
N GLU A 71 16.20 -8.49 4.06
CA GLU A 71 16.65 -7.11 4.29
C GLU A 71 17.75 -6.68 3.31
N CYS A 72 18.67 -7.59 2.97
CA CYS A 72 19.72 -7.36 1.98
C CYS A 72 19.22 -7.44 0.53
N HIS A 73 17.91 -7.66 0.29
CA HIS A 73 17.32 -7.83 -1.04
C HIS A 73 17.89 -9.02 -1.83
N ARG A 74 18.47 -10.01 -1.15
CA ARG A 74 19.01 -11.27 -1.70
C ARG A 74 17.95 -12.35 -1.74
N LEU A 75 16.90 -12.11 -2.53
CA LEU A 75 15.67 -12.91 -2.53
C LEU A 75 15.91 -14.38 -2.85
N ARG A 76 16.82 -14.68 -3.78
CA ARG A 76 17.15 -16.06 -4.18
C ARG A 76 17.81 -16.82 -3.04
N GLU A 77 18.80 -16.23 -2.39
CA GLU A 77 19.47 -16.87 -1.26
C GLU A 77 18.54 -16.99 -0.05
N ALA A 78 17.66 -16.01 0.19
CA ALA A 78 16.63 -16.09 1.22
C ALA A 78 15.68 -17.28 0.96
N GLU A 79 15.18 -17.46 -0.26
CA GLU A 79 14.35 -18.60 -0.66
C GLU A 79 15.05 -19.94 -0.41
N GLN A 80 16.35 -20.02 -0.71
CA GLN A 80 17.16 -21.21 -0.45
C GLN A 80 17.27 -21.50 1.05
N MET A 81 17.50 -20.49 1.89
CA MET A 81 17.60 -20.68 3.34
C MET A 81 16.27 -21.13 3.93
N ILE A 82 15.15 -20.56 3.46
CA ILE A 82 13.81 -20.97 3.88
C ILE A 82 13.56 -22.44 3.53
N SER A 83 13.87 -22.81 2.29
CA SER A 83 13.74 -24.19 1.81
C SER A 83 14.57 -25.16 2.65
N ILE A 84 15.80 -24.77 3.03
CA ILE A 84 16.65 -25.58 3.93
C ILE A 84 15.99 -25.78 5.29
N GLY A 85 15.46 -24.71 5.91
CA GLY A 85 14.76 -24.81 7.20
C GLY A 85 13.56 -25.75 7.12
N LEU A 86 12.67 -25.52 6.15
CA LEU A 86 11.44 -26.30 5.96
C LEU A 86 11.66 -27.75 5.52
N SER A 87 12.82 -28.08 4.93
CA SER A 87 13.12 -29.44 4.46
C SER A 87 13.38 -30.49 5.55
N GLY A 88 13.39 -30.08 6.82
CA GLY A 88 13.54 -31.00 7.95
C GLY A 88 12.32 -30.99 8.86
N GLU A 89 12.54 -31.07 10.16
CA GLU A 89 11.47 -31.09 11.17
C GLU A 89 11.59 -29.89 12.12
N PRO A 90 11.42 -28.65 11.61
CA PRO A 90 11.38 -27.47 12.46
C PRO A 90 10.21 -27.56 13.45
N PRO A 91 10.35 -27.08 14.69
CA PRO A 91 9.20 -26.84 15.56
C PRO A 91 8.15 -25.97 14.85
N GLU A 92 6.86 -26.20 15.14
CA GLU A 92 5.76 -25.58 14.40
C GLU A 92 5.84 -24.04 14.35
N GLU A 93 6.20 -23.39 15.47
CA GLU A 93 6.37 -21.94 15.53
C GLU A 93 7.41 -21.43 14.52
N ILE A 94 8.53 -22.13 14.40
CA ILE A 94 9.60 -21.79 13.46
C ILE A 94 9.18 -22.12 12.02
N ALA A 95 8.42 -23.20 11.84
CA ALA A 95 7.87 -23.57 10.54
C ALA A 95 6.92 -22.49 10.00
N GLU A 96 6.04 -21.97 10.84
CA GLU A 96 5.15 -20.85 10.52
C GLU A 96 5.95 -19.58 10.19
N GLU A 97 6.94 -19.21 11.00
CA GLU A 97 7.78 -18.05 10.67
C GLU A 97 8.55 -18.20 9.35
N LEU A 98 8.99 -19.42 9.02
CA LEU A 98 9.62 -19.73 7.72
C LEU A 98 8.62 -19.63 6.56
N ARG A 99 7.36 -20.03 6.76
CA ARG A 99 6.27 -19.89 5.78
C ARG A 99 5.95 -18.40 5.57
N ASP A 100 5.85 -17.61 6.63
CA ASP A 100 5.69 -16.15 6.56
C ASP A 100 6.84 -15.48 5.79
N LEU A 101 8.09 -15.92 6.04
CA LEU A 101 9.25 -15.45 5.29
C LEU A 101 9.17 -15.85 3.81
N LEU A 102 8.67 -17.05 3.49
CA LEU A 102 8.47 -17.50 2.11
C LEU A 102 7.44 -16.63 1.39
N GLU A 103 6.34 -16.31 2.06
CA GLU A 103 5.34 -15.36 1.55
C GLU A 103 5.97 -14.01 1.27
N ARG A 104 6.79 -13.47 2.18
CA ARG A 104 7.53 -12.21 1.98
C ARG A 104 8.55 -12.26 0.84
N VAL A 105 9.24 -13.38 0.63
CA VAL A 105 10.16 -13.57 -0.50
C VAL A 105 9.38 -13.59 -1.81
N ASN A 106 8.31 -14.39 -1.88
CA ASN A 106 7.46 -14.48 -3.07
C ASN A 106 6.82 -13.14 -3.40
N PHE A 107 6.27 -12.47 -2.39
CA PHE A 107 5.83 -11.08 -2.42
C PHE A 107 6.86 -10.18 -3.11
N SER A 108 8.12 -10.21 -2.65
CA SER A 108 9.15 -9.30 -3.17
C SER A 108 9.53 -9.65 -4.61
N ARG A 109 9.45 -10.93 -4.98
CA ARG A 109 9.61 -11.40 -6.37
C ARG A 109 8.46 -11.00 -7.28
N HIS A 110 7.25 -10.78 -6.76
CA HIS A 110 6.11 -10.26 -7.52
C HIS A 110 6.18 -8.75 -7.73
N LEU A 111 6.92 -8.03 -6.88
CA LEU A 111 7.26 -6.62 -7.11
C LEU A 111 8.49 -6.42 -8.00
N SER A 112 9.27 -7.47 -8.25
CA SER A 112 10.40 -7.38 -9.17
C SER A 112 9.89 -7.13 -10.58
N LEU A 113 10.57 -6.24 -11.29
CA LEU A 113 10.27 -5.92 -12.68
C LEU A 113 10.56 -7.09 -13.64
N ARG A 114 11.25 -8.17 -13.21
CA ARG A 114 11.48 -9.39 -14.02
C ARG A 114 11.90 -9.11 -15.48
N GLY A 115 12.82 -8.16 -15.67
CA GLY A 115 13.32 -7.76 -16.99
C GLY A 115 12.47 -6.70 -17.71
N ILE A 116 11.50 -6.08 -17.02
CA ILE A 116 10.76 -4.92 -17.51
C ILE A 116 11.57 -3.67 -17.19
N GLU A 117 11.81 -2.85 -18.20
CA GLU A 117 12.29 -1.48 -18.01
C GLU A 117 11.08 -0.58 -17.81
N LEU A 118 10.95 0.02 -16.61
CA LEU A 118 9.96 1.06 -16.36
C LEU A 118 10.53 2.42 -16.72
N ASN A 119 9.71 3.25 -17.36
CA ASN A 119 10.02 4.66 -17.50
C ASN A 119 9.69 5.44 -16.20
N PRO A 120 10.29 6.61 -15.95
CA PRO A 120 10.02 7.39 -14.73
C PRO A 120 8.56 7.86 -14.57
N ASP A 121 7.79 7.89 -15.65
CA ASP A 121 6.35 8.21 -15.70
C ASP A 121 5.45 6.96 -15.60
N GLU A 122 6.02 5.80 -15.30
CA GLU A 122 5.32 4.53 -15.18
C GLU A 122 5.29 3.99 -13.75
N ILE A 123 4.15 3.41 -13.38
CA ILE A 123 3.93 2.68 -12.13
C ILE A 123 3.47 1.27 -12.47
N GLN A 124 4.18 0.26 -12.00
CA GLN A 124 3.70 -1.11 -11.98
C GLN A 124 2.81 -1.33 -10.76
N LEU A 125 1.55 -1.66 -10.99
CA LEU A 125 0.62 -2.18 -9.98
C LEU A 125 0.67 -3.71 -10.01
N SER A 126 0.98 -4.33 -8.88
CA SER A 126 1.00 -5.78 -8.71
C SER A 126 0.05 -6.20 -7.59
N MET A 127 -0.69 -7.29 -7.81
CA MET A 127 -1.60 -7.88 -6.83
C MET A 127 -1.30 -9.37 -6.68
N TRP A 128 -1.47 -9.89 -5.47
CA TRP A 128 -1.45 -11.33 -5.19
C TRP A 128 -2.28 -11.64 -3.93
N GLY A 129 -2.71 -12.89 -3.80
CA GLY A 129 -3.64 -13.34 -2.76
C GLY A 129 -4.39 -14.59 -3.22
N GLY A 130 -5.27 -15.12 -2.36
CA GLY A 130 -6.02 -16.36 -2.64
C GLY A 130 -6.93 -16.27 -3.88
N GLY A 131 -7.38 -15.07 -4.25
CA GLY A 131 -8.18 -14.79 -5.45
C GLY A 131 -7.38 -14.33 -6.66
N VAL A 132 -6.04 -14.37 -6.61
CA VAL A 132 -5.16 -13.92 -7.71
C VAL A 132 -4.37 -15.10 -8.26
N GLY A 133 -4.64 -15.45 -9.52
CA GLY A 133 -3.94 -16.49 -10.26
C GLY A 133 -2.77 -15.96 -11.09
N LEU A 134 -2.16 -16.85 -11.88
CA LEU A 134 -1.06 -16.52 -12.79
C LEU A 134 -1.55 -15.65 -13.96
N GLY A 135 -1.60 -14.34 -13.76
CA GLY A 135 -2.11 -13.38 -14.75
C GLY A 135 -3.64 -13.32 -14.83
N ILE A 136 -4.35 -13.83 -13.82
CA ILE A 136 -5.81 -13.82 -13.74
C ILE A 136 -6.23 -13.24 -12.39
N VAL A 137 -7.21 -12.32 -12.41
CA VAL A 137 -7.84 -11.75 -11.22
C VAL A 137 -9.27 -11.37 -11.56
N GLU A 138 -10.15 -11.29 -10.56
CA GLU A 138 -11.49 -10.72 -10.76
C GLU A 138 -11.36 -9.29 -11.32
N THR A 139 -12.10 -9.00 -12.40
CA THR A 139 -11.96 -7.74 -13.15
C THR A 139 -12.15 -6.51 -12.27
N ARG A 140 -13.05 -6.55 -11.29
CA ARG A 140 -13.29 -5.42 -10.39
C ARG A 140 -12.07 -5.10 -9.52
N GLU A 141 -11.36 -6.12 -9.03
CA GLU A 141 -10.18 -5.94 -8.18
C GLU A 141 -9.06 -5.14 -8.86
N VAL A 142 -8.87 -5.35 -10.17
CA VAL A 142 -7.92 -4.55 -10.95
C VAL A 142 -8.53 -3.20 -11.35
N MET A 143 -9.72 -3.20 -11.96
CA MET A 143 -10.26 -2.00 -12.61
C MET A 143 -10.57 -0.90 -11.61
N ASP A 144 -11.05 -1.24 -10.41
CA ASP A 144 -11.31 -0.26 -9.36
C ASP A 144 -10.00 0.41 -8.91
N ARG A 145 -8.93 -0.37 -8.69
CA ARG A 145 -7.62 0.16 -8.29
C ARG A 145 -6.95 0.98 -9.39
N VAL A 146 -7.06 0.55 -10.64
CA VAL A 146 -6.58 1.31 -11.81
C VAL A 146 -7.30 2.67 -11.89
N SER A 147 -8.63 2.70 -11.71
CA SER A 147 -9.41 3.93 -11.66
C SER A 147 -9.06 4.83 -10.47
N ARG A 148 -8.72 4.26 -9.30
CA ARG A 148 -8.24 5.03 -8.14
C ARG A 148 -6.87 5.64 -8.39
N MET A 149 -5.96 4.89 -9.01
CA MET A 149 -4.65 5.40 -9.42
C MET A 149 -4.79 6.54 -10.44
N GLU A 150 -5.74 6.46 -11.37
CA GLU A 150 -6.04 7.55 -12.31
C GLU A 150 -6.49 8.81 -11.57
N THR A 151 -7.47 8.66 -10.66
CA THR A 151 -7.97 9.78 -9.86
C THR A 151 -6.85 10.40 -9.01
N LEU A 152 -6.06 9.60 -8.31
CA LEU A 152 -4.91 10.05 -7.52
C LEU A 152 -3.90 10.83 -8.37
N SER A 153 -3.66 10.37 -9.60
CA SER A 153 -2.73 11.01 -10.53
C SER A 153 -3.24 12.37 -10.99
N ILE A 154 -4.52 12.46 -11.35
CA ILE A 154 -5.15 13.72 -11.75
C ILE A 154 -5.17 14.71 -10.58
N ARG A 155 -5.54 14.29 -9.37
CA ARG A 155 -5.58 15.16 -8.18
C ARG A 155 -4.20 15.64 -7.77
N THR A 156 -3.20 14.76 -7.83
CA THR A 156 -1.81 15.13 -7.62
C THR A 156 -1.33 16.17 -8.64
N LEU A 157 -1.70 15.99 -9.91
CA LEU A 157 -1.36 16.93 -10.96
C LEU A 157 -2.06 18.30 -10.77
N GLU A 158 -3.37 18.33 -10.50
CA GLU A 158 -4.11 19.56 -10.20
C GLU A 158 -3.43 20.34 -9.06
N ARG A 159 -3.03 19.63 -7.98
CA ARG A 159 -2.31 20.20 -6.84
C ARG A 159 -0.92 20.72 -7.20
N LYS A 160 -0.12 19.95 -7.95
CA LYS A 160 1.22 20.38 -8.40
C LYS A 160 1.15 21.63 -9.30
N LEU A 161 0.07 21.75 -10.07
CA LEU A 161 -0.25 22.95 -10.86
C LEU A 161 -0.91 24.07 -10.04
N ARG A 162 -0.98 23.94 -8.71
CA ARG A 162 -1.55 24.91 -7.76
C ARG A 162 -3.01 25.25 -8.04
N ARG A 163 -3.80 24.28 -8.51
CA ARG A 163 -5.23 24.47 -8.73
C ARG A 163 -6.01 24.26 -7.44
N PRO A 164 -7.07 25.06 -7.19
CA PRO A 164 -7.96 24.80 -6.07
C PRO A 164 -8.61 23.41 -6.21
N PHE A 165 -8.90 22.76 -5.09
CA PHE A 165 -9.54 21.45 -5.11
C PHE A 165 -10.87 21.50 -5.86
N ARG A 166 -10.98 20.68 -6.91
CA ARG A 166 -12.18 20.61 -7.74
C ARG A 166 -13.23 19.72 -7.09
N LYS A 167 -14.27 20.35 -6.54
CA LYS A 167 -15.40 19.72 -5.82
C LYS A 167 -16.38 18.94 -6.72
N SER A 168 -16.42 19.23 -8.02
CA SER A 168 -17.28 18.55 -8.98
C SER A 168 -16.81 18.75 -10.42
N GLY A 169 -17.43 18.05 -11.37
CA GLY A 169 -17.15 18.20 -12.81
C GLY A 169 -16.04 17.29 -13.33
N ARG A 170 -15.57 17.56 -14.55
CA ARG A 170 -14.43 16.87 -15.17
C ARG A 170 -13.14 17.68 -14.97
N PRO A 171 -11.96 17.07 -15.07
CA PRO A 171 -10.69 17.81 -15.13
C PRO A 171 -10.73 18.86 -16.25
N GLY A 172 -9.97 19.95 -16.07
CA GLY A 172 -9.82 20.96 -17.12
C GLY A 172 -9.23 20.35 -18.39
N LYS A 173 -9.62 20.87 -19.57
CA LYS A 173 -9.15 20.36 -20.87
C LYS A 173 -7.63 20.31 -20.98
N ASP A 174 -6.95 21.28 -20.39
CA ASP A 174 -5.49 21.35 -20.37
C ASP A 174 -4.82 20.19 -19.63
N ILE A 175 -5.51 19.56 -18.68
CA ILE A 175 -5.08 18.33 -18.01
C ILE A 175 -5.52 17.13 -18.83
N ALA A 176 -6.80 17.06 -19.21
CA ALA A 176 -7.37 15.92 -19.92
C ALA A 176 -6.69 15.63 -21.27
N ASP A 177 -6.31 16.69 -22.02
CA ASP A 177 -5.73 16.56 -23.35
C ASP A 177 -4.22 16.29 -23.30
N ARG A 178 -3.54 16.65 -22.20
CA ARG A 178 -2.07 16.51 -22.04
C ARG A 178 -1.66 15.30 -21.21
N PHE A 179 -2.58 14.75 -20.43
CA PHE A 179 -2.29 13.74 -19.44
C PHE A 179 -3.25 12.56 -19.58
N GLY A 180 -2.85 11.61 -20.43
CA GLY A 180 -3.52 10.33 -20.58
C GLY A 180 -3.08 9.34 -19.50
N PHE A 181 -3.95 8.38 -19.24
CA PHE A 181 -3.72 7.28 -18.30
C PHE A 181 -3.83 5.97 -19.08
N PHE A 182 -2.70 5.28 -19.27
CA PHE A 182 -2.62 4.08 -20.11
C PHE A 182 -2.25 2.87 -19.28
N MET A 183 -2.86 1.73 -19.58
CA MET A 183 -2.58 0.45 -18.92
C MET A 183 -2.00 -0.54 -19.93
N SER A 184 -0.93 -1.25 -19.55
CA SER A 184 -0.41 -2.38 -20.32
C SER A 184 -1.30 -3.62 -20.22
N ALA A 185 -1.06 -4.61 -21.06
CA ALA A 185 -1.60 -5.95 -20.83
C ALA A 185 -1.13 -6.51 -19.47
N PRO A 186 -1.95 -7.33 -18.79
CA PRO A 186 -1.55 -8.01 -17.55
C PRO A 186 -0.47 -9.06 -17.83
N ARG A 187 0.40 -9.29 -16.85
CA ARG A 187 1.50 -10.26 -16.91
C ARG A 187 1.25 -11.47 -16.01
N ALA A 188 1.96 -12.58 -16.26
CA ALA A 188 1.81 -13.85 -15.53
C ALA A 188 2.63 -13.91 -14.22
N ALA A 189 2.46 -15.00 -13.46
CA ALA A 189 3.02 -15.28 -12.12
C ALA A 189 2.32 -14.58 -10.94
N SER A 190 1.91 -13.33 -11.11
CA SER A 190 0.95 -12.57 -10.30
C SER A 190 0.06 -11.78 -11.26
N PHE A 191 -0.96 -11.07 -10.79
CA PHE A 191 -1.62 -10.10 -11.66
C PHE A 191 -0.89 -8.77 -11.56
N SER A 192 -0.15 -8.40 -12.61
CA SER A 192 0.60 -7.14 -12.65
C SER A 192 0.34 -6.37 -13.94
N VAL A 193 0.05 -5.08 -13.82
CA VAL A 193 -0.14 -4.14 -14.94
C VAL A 193 0.81 -2.96 -14.79
N THR A 194 1.27 -2.40 -15.91
CA THR A 194 1.99 -1.12 -15.92
C THR A 194 1.02 -0.01 -16.28
N ILE A 195 0.99 1.03 -15.47
CA ILE A 195 0.24 2.26 -15.66
C ILE A 195 1.22 3.32 -16.12
N ARG A 196 0.95 3.99 -17.24
CA ARG A 196 1.72 5.14 -17.73
C ARG A 196 0.92 6.42 -17.57
N LEU A 197 1.60 7.46 -17.07
CA LEU A 197 1.06 8.81 -16.89
C LEU A 197 1.63 9.78 -17.93
N GLY A 198 0.81 10.28 -18.83
CA GLY A 198 1.25 11.28 -19.82
C GLY A 198 0.73 11.00 -21.22
N GLN A 199 1.54 11.23 -22.24
CA GLN A 199 1.16 10.97 -23.63
C GLN A 199 1.47 9.51 -24.04
N PRO A 200 0.69 8.94 -24.97
CA PRO A 200 0.95 7.58 -25.47
C PRO A 200 2.27 7.50 -26.25
N GLN A 201 2.73 8.62 -26.83
CA GLN A 201 4.01 8.77 -27.52
C GLN A 201 5.06 9.39 -26.58
N ARG A 202 6.28 8.84 -26.60
CA ARG A 202 7.39 9.21 -25.71
C ARG A 202 7.69 10.71 -25.77
N GLU A 203 7.61 11.40 -24.64
CA GLU A 203 8.30 12.68 -24.44
C GLU A 203 9.79 12.44 -24.11
N ILE A 204 10.60 13.47 -24.32
CA ILE A 204 12.05 13.46 -24.16
C ILE A 204 12.43 13.14 -22.69
N PRO A 205 13.44 12.29 -22.45
CA PRO A 205 13.88 11.96 -21.09
C PRO A 205 14.24 13.20 -20.26
N GLY A 206 13.71 13.31 -19.03
CA GLY A 206 14.15 14.28 -18.02
C GLY A 206 13.29 15.53 -17.82
N ALA A 207 12.10 15.64 -18.41
CA ALA A 207 11.24 16.83 -18.25
C ALA A 207 9.72 16.53 -18.21
N GLY A 208 9.32 15.39 -17.63
CA GLY A 208 7.92 14.97 -17.65
C GLY A 208 7.15 15.31 -16.36
N LEU A 209 6.05 16.06 -16.49
CA LEU A 209 5.06 16.22 -15.41
C LEU A 209 4.58 14.87 -14.86
N GLY A 210 4.56 13.81 -15.69
CA GLY A 210 4.23 12.45 -15.28
C GLY A 210 5.19 11.88 -14.23
N GLN A 211 6.50 12.08 -14.40
CA GLN A 211 7.52 11.63 -13.44
C GLN A 211 7.34 12.30 -12.07
N ASP A 212 7.07 13.62 -12.06
CA ASP A 212 6.84 14.36 -10.82
C ASP A 212 5.58 13.88 -10.10
N VAL A 213 4.54 13.52 -10.85
CA VAL A 213 3.30 12.96 -10.30
C VAL A 213 3.54 11.56 -9.74
N VAL A 214 4.21 10.66 -10.48
CA VAL A 214 4.57 9.32 -10.02
C VAL A 214 5.38 9.40 -8.72
N LYS A 215 6.44 10.20 -8.72
CA LYS A 215 7.31 10.39 -7.56
C LYS A 215 6.52 10.88 -6.35
N GLU A 216 5.65 11.87 -6.55
CA GLU A 216 4.83 12.44 -5.49
C GLU A 216 3.83 11.45 -4.90
N ILE A 217 3.13 10.67 -5.74
CA ILE A 217 2.21 9.62 -5.27
C ILE A 217 2.97 8.60 -4.42
N MET A 218 4.10 8.11 -4.91
CA MET A 218 4.89 7.09 -4.23
C MET A 218 5.44 7.60 -2.89
N ASP A 219 5.92 8.84 -2.86
CA ASP A 219 6.36 9.50 -1.62
C ASP A 219 5.21 9.63 -0.60
N CYS A 220 4.02 10.05 -1.03
CA CYS A 220 2.88 10.22 -0.13
C CYS A 220 2.30 8.87 0.35
N LEU A 221 2.24 7.85 -0.51
CA LEU A 221 1.81 6.50 -0.10
C LEU A 221 2.78 5.87 0.90
N GLU A 222 4.09 6.10 0.74
CA GLU A 222 5.08 5.65 1.71
C GLU A 222 4.90 6.32 3.09
N LEU A 223 4.61 7.63 3.13
CA LEU A 223 4.28 8.32 4.38
C LEU A 223 3.01 7.76 5.03
N ILE A 224 1.99 7.43 4.22
CA ILE A 224 0.78 6.78 4.71
C ILE A 224 1.13 5.43 5.34
N GLU A 225 1.88 4.57 4.65
CA GLU A 225 2.28 3.25 5.17
C GLU A 225 3.13 3.35 6.45
N GLN A 226 3.97 4.38 6.57
CA GLN A 226 4.76 4.69 7.77
C GLN A 226 3.92 5.29 8.91
N GLY A 227 2.70 5.75 8.63
CA GLY A 227 1.84 6.43 9.61
C GLY A 227 2.26 7.87 9.92
N ASP A 228 3.13 8.46 9.10
CA ASP A 228 3.68 9.80 9.32
C ASP A 228 2.75 10.88 8.73
N ARG A 229 1.62 11.09 9.42
CA ARG A 229 0.60 12.06 9.00
C ARG A 229 1.10 13.50 9.02
N ILE A 230 2.04 13.83 9.91
CA ILE A 230 2.60 15.18 10.01
C ILE A 230 3.36 15.51 8.73
N LYS A 231 4.30 14.65 8.30
CA LYS A 231 5.02 14.87 7.04
C LYS A 231 4.10 14.80 5.83
N LEU A 232 3.06 13.97 5.87
CA LEU A 232 2.07 13.94 4.79
C LEU A 232 1.33 15.28 4.68
N GLN A 233 0.93 15.89 5.80
CA GLN A 233 0.29 17.20 5.84
C GLN A 233 1.24 18.34 5.43
N GLU A 234 2.50 18.30 5.83
CA GLU A 234 3.53 19.25 5.34
C GLU A 234 3.66 19.17 3.82
N ARG A 235 3.52 17.97 3.27
CA ARG A 235 3.65 17.70 1.84
C ARG A 235 2.38 17.97 1.05
N ILE A 236 1.20 17.82 1.67
CA ILE A 236 -0.12 18.15 1.11
C ILE A 236 -0.81 19.17 2.05
N PRO A 237 -0.46 20.47 1.95
CA PRO A 237 -0.95 21.47 2.91
C PRO A 237 -2.44 21.81 2.76
N ASP A 238 -2.98 21.62 1.56
CA ASP A 238 -4.40 21.86 1.29
C ASP A 238 -5.23 20.71 1.90
N PRO A 239 -6.16 21.01 2.84
CA PRO A 239 -6.88 19.99 3.59
C PRO A 239 -7.83 19.17 2.72
N ASP A 240 -8.39 19.73 1.65
CA ASP A 240 -9.30 19.00 0.76
C ASP A 240 -8.52 17.97 -0.08
N TYR A 241 -7.32 18.34 -0.56
CA TYR A 241 -6.43 17.39 -1.23
C TYR A 241 -5.88 16.31 -0.28
N LEU A 242 -5.54 16.68 0.96
CA LEU A 242 -5.03 15.73 1.95
C LEU A 242 -6.08 14.66 2.28
N ASP A 243 -7.29 15.08 2.63
CA ASP A 243 -8.40 14.18 2.94
C ASP A 243 -8.76 13.28 1.75
N ASN A 244 -8.82 13.86 0.54
CA ASN A 244 -9.07 13.10 -0.68
C ASN A 244 -7.97 12.06 -0.97
N PHE A 245 -6.69 12.42 -0.81
CA PHE A 245 -5.57 11.52 -1.01
C PHE A 245 -5.56 10.37 0.00
N GLU A 246 -5.72 10.67 1.29
CA GLU A 246 -5.78 9.66 2.36
C GLU A 246 -6.88 8.62 2.06
N ARG A 247 -8.06 9.07 1.64
CA ARG A 247 -9.19 8.16 1.38
C ARG A 247 -9.08 7.38 0.09
N LEU A 248 -8.60 8.00 -0.99
CA LEU A 248 -8.33 7.27 -2.24
C LEU A 248 -7.24 6.22 -2.04
N SER A 249 -6.24 6.50 -1.19
CA SER A 249 -5.20 5.53 -0.86
C SER A 249 -5.75 4.30 -0.12
N ARG A 250 -6.76 4.48 0.76
CA ARG A 250 -7.44 3.36 1.44
C ARG A 250 -8.12 2.41 0.45
N GLN A 251 -8.67 2.96 -0.64
CA GLN A 251 -9.34 2.17 -1.68
C GLN A 251 -8.37 1.41 -2.59
N LEU A 252 -7.05 1.63 -2.44
CA LEU A 252 -6.03 0.79 -3.07
C LEU A 252 -5.66 -0.43 -2.22
N LEU A 253 -5.99 -0.41 -0.92
CA LEU A 253 -5.58 -1.45 0.01
C LEU A 253 -6.13 -2.84 -0.39
N PRO A 254 -5.41 -3.92 -0.05
CA PRO A 254 -5.93 -5.27 -0.18
C PRO A 254 -7.17 -5.52 0.70
N ASP A 255 -8.08 -6.39 0.24
CA ASP A 255 -9.24 -6.82 1.04
C ASP A 255 -8.85 -7.84 2.13
N GLY A 256 -7.67 -8.46 2.03
CA GLY A 256 -7.16 -9.48 2.93
C GLY A 256 -7.81 -10.86 2.76
N GLN A 257 -8.70 -11.02 1.77
CA GLN A 257 -9.36 -12.29 1.43
C GLN A 257 -8.98 -12.71 0.01
N LYS A 258 -9.51 -12.03 -1.02
CA LYS A 258 -9.20 -12.33 -2.43
C LYS A 258 -7.85 -11.75 -2.80
N VAL A 259 -7.60 -10.50 -2.41
CA VAL A 259 -6.34 -9.81 -2.60
C VAL A 259 -5.68 -9.67 -1.23
N GLY A 260 -4.67 -10.50 -0.98
CA GLY A 260 -3.90 -10.43 0.27
C GLY A 260 -3.05 -9.17 0.32
N HIS A 261 -2.59 -8.72 -0.84
CA HIS A 261 -1.70 -7.58 -0.92
C HIS A 261 -1.73 -6.85 -2.26
N VAL A 262 -1.34 -5.58 -2.21
CA VAL A 262 -1.16 -4.71 -3.36
C VAL A 262 0.20 -4.04 -3.25
N GLY A 263 0.94 -3.99 -4.36
CA GLY A 263 2.23 -3.31 -4.40
C GLY A 263 2.37 -2.43 -5.63
N LEU A 264 3.09 -1.33 -5.44
CA LEU A 264 3.41 -0.35 -6.46
C LEU A 264 4.92 -0.29 -6.63
N THR A 265 5.38 -0.36 -7.87
CA THR A 265 6.80 -0.24 -8.22
C THR A 265 6.99 0.82 -9.29
N CYS A 266 7.98 1.68 -9.12
CA CYS A 266 8.32 2.73 -10.10
C CYS A 266 9.84 2.93 -10.16
N LEU A 267 10.29 3.73 -11.12
CA LEU A 267 11.68 4.18 -11.22
C LEU A 267 11.78 5.65 -10.77
N VAL A 268 12.53 5.91 -9.71
CA VAL A 268 12.82 7.28 -9.24
C VAL A 268 14.32 7.49 -9.24
N ASP A 269 14.80 8.50 -9.95
CA ASP A 269 16.23 8.84 -10.08
C ASP A 269 17.11 7.64 -10.49
N GLY A 270 16.57 6.79 -11.38
CA GLY A 270 17.25 5.59 -11.87
C GLY A 270 17.28 4.41 -10.88
N ARG A 271 16.59 4.53 -9.73
CA ARG A 271 16.49 3.47 -8.72
C ARG A 271 15.05 2.94 -8.63
N GLU A 272 14.91 1.63 -8.52
CA GLU A 272 13.60 1.02 -8.25
C GLU A 272 13.10 1.45 -6.87
N ARG A 273 11.87 1.93 -6.81
CA ARG A 273 11.18 2.24 -5.56
C ARG A 273 9.89 1.45 -5.48
N ARG A 274 9.64 0.86 -4.30
CA ARG A 274 8.51 -0.04 -4.05
C ARG A 274 7.73 0.43 -2.84
N VAL A 275 6.41 0.47 -2.97
CA VAL A 275 5.48 0.69 -1.86
C VAL A 275 4.56 -0.50 -1.77
N VAL A 276 4.42 -1.02 -0.56
CA VAL A 276 3.57 -2.18 -0.24
C VAL A 276 2.38 -1.67 0.53
N LEU A 277 1.19 -1.87 0.00
CA LEU A 277 -0.04 -1.48 0.65
C LEU A 277 -0.56 -2.66 1.47
N LYS A 278 -0.61 -2.49 2.80
CA LYS A 278 -1.06 -3.53 3.73
C LYS A 278 -2.42 -3.16 4.29
N LYS A 279 -3.30 -4.15 4.43
CA LYS A 279 -4.55 -3.94 5.18
C LYS A 279 -4.17 -3.65 6.63
N ARG A 280 -4.42 -2.43 7.10
CA ARG A 280 -4.34 -2.14 8.53
C ARG A 280 -5.53 -2.79 9.23
N PRO A 281 -5.35 -3.51 10.34
CA PRO A 281 -6.47 -3.91 11.18
C PRO A 281 -7.30 -2.69 11.54
N SER A 282 -8.63 -2.78 11.53
CA SER A 282 -9.51 -1.65 11.91
C SER A 282 -9.23 -1.04 13.29
N LYS A 283 -8.45 -1.72 14.14
CA LYS A 283 -7.99 -1.21 15.43
C LYS A 283 -6.84 -0.19 15.35
N ASP A 284 -6.14 -0.09 14.22
CA ASP A 284 -5.00 0.82 14.00
C ASP A 284 -5.32 1.97 13.04
N LEU A 285 -6.57 2.05 12.56
CA LEU A 285 -7.09 3.32 12.04
C LEU A 285 -7.13 4.28 13.23
N PRO A 286 -6.55 5.49 13.12
CA PRO A 286 -6.74 6.48 14.17
C PRO A 286 -8.24 6.60 14.40
N ALA A 287 -8.64 6.48 15.67
CA ALA A 287 -9.98 6.84 16.07
C ALA A 287 -10.30 8.17 15.39
N PRO A 288 -11.51 8.32 14.83
CA PRO A 288 -11.82 9.50 14.06
C PRO A 288 -11.48 10.74 14.89
N PRO A 289 -10.81 11.75 14.31
CA PRO A 289 -10.16 12.81 15.06
C PRO A 289 -11.10 13.32 16.15
N GLU A 290 -10.62 13.27 17.40
CA GLU A 290 -11.29 13.93 18.52
C GLU A 290 -11.38 15.40 18.15
N GLY A 291 -12.59 15.83 17.80
CA GLY A 291 -12.89 17.23 17.60
C GLY A 291 -12.69 18.00 18.90
N PRO A 292 -12.59 19.34 18.84
CA PRO A 292 -12.39 20.15 20.03
C PRO A 292 -13.43 19.80 21.10
N GLU A 293 -12.94 19.45 22.30
CA GLU A 293 -13.76 19.12 23.46
C GLU A 293 -14.78 20.23 23.74
N GLY A 294 -16.02 19.94 23.39
CA GLY A 294 -17.19 20.74 23.70
C GLY A 294 -18.38 19.80 23.83
N GLU A 295 -19.11 19.92 24.94
CA GLU A 295 -20.21 19.05 25.38
C GLU A 295 -21.26 18.78 24.29
N ILE A 296 -21.04 17.78 23.43
CA ILE A 296 -21.97 17.30 22.42
C ILE A 296 -21.74 15.79 22.29
N SER A 297 -22.83 15.00 22.27
CA SER A 297 -22.77 13.54 22.16
C SER A 297 -22.17 13.10 20.82
N ASP A 298 -20.85 12.97 20.79
CA ASP A 298 -20.02 12.58 19.64
C ASP A 298 -20.03 11.06 19.43
N ALA A 299 -21.21 10.45 19.53
CA ALA A 299 -21.37 9.01 19.47
C ALA A 299 -21.09 8.49 18.04
N PRO A 300 -20.13 7.58 17.84
CA PRO A 300 -19.88 6.96 16.55
C PRO A 300 -21.09 6.11 16.15
N LEU A 301 -21.50 6.23 14.89
CA LEU A 301 -22.64 5.52 14.29
C LEU A 301 -22.18 4.79 13.04
N VAL A 302 -22.55 3.51 12.92
CA VAL A 302 -22.34 2.71 11.72
C VAL A 302 -23.69 2.40 11.10
N LEU A 303 -23.88 2.80 9.84
CA LEU A 303 -25.10 2.57 9.07
C LEU A 303 -24.84 1.54 7.99
N HIS A 304 -25.79 0.63 7.79
CA HIS A 304 -25.74 -0.40 6.74
C HIS A 304 -26.96 -0.28 5.84
N GLY A 305 -26.77 0.06 4.57
CA GLY A 305 -27.89 0.24 3.65
C GLY A 305 -27.50 0.65 2.25
N SER A 306 -28.49 0.90 1.40
CA SER A 306 -28.26 1.33 0.03
C SER A 306 -28.09 2.85 -0.05
N LEU A 307 -27.09 3.31 -0.81
CA LEU A 307 -26.86 4.74 -1.06
C LEU A 307 -27.81 5.25 -2.14
N ARG A 308 -28.90 5.92 -1.75
CA ARG A 308 -29.98 6.33 -2.66
C ARG A 308 -29.94 7.79 -3.10
N HIS A 309 -29.07 8.61 -2.50
CA HIS A 309 -28.93 10.01 -2.85
C HIS A 309 -27.46 10.45 -2.72
N ALA A 310 -26.93 11.08 -3.77
CA ALA A 310 -25.62 11.74 -3.77
C ALA A 310 -25.69 12.97 -4.68
N ASP A 311 -26.32 14.05 -4.19
CA ASP A 311 -26.54 15.26 -4.99
C ASP A 311 -25.37 16.24 -4.88
N SER A 312 -25.00 16.82 -6.03
CA SER A 312 -23.94 17.84 -6.15
C SER A 312 -24.43 19.16 -6.71
N THR A 313 -25.74 19.30 -6.97
CA THR A 313 -26.34 20.49 -7.56
C THR A 313 -27.62 20.88 -6.81
N GLY A 314 -27.58 21.98 -6.05
CA GLY A 314 -28.76 22.55 -5.39
C GLY A 314 -28.56 22.86 -3.90
N LYS A 315 -29.68 23.06 -3.17
CA LYS A 315 -29.72 23.44 -1.75
C LYS A 315 -29.28 22.33 -0.77
N ARG A 316 -28.97 21.13 -1.27
CA ARG A 316 -28.55 19.93 -0.49
C ARG A 316 -27.12 19.49 -0.82
N HIS A 317 -26.27 20.44 -1.17
CA HIS A 317 -24.87 20.20 -1.51
C HIS A 317 -24.13 19.54 -0.33
N GLY A 318 -23.44 18.43 -0.59
CA GLY A 318 -22.73 17.70 0.47
C GLY A 318 -23.65 16.84 1.35
N LEU A 319 -24.76 16.32 0.83
CA LEU A 319 -25.65 15.42 1.57
C LEU A 319 -25.86 14.10 0.82
N ILE A 320 -25.79 12.98 1.56
CA ILE A 320 -26.23 11.67 1.09
C ILE A 320 -27.41 11.13 1.88
N GLU A 321 -28.14 10.20 1.26
CA GLU A 321 -29.20 9.42 1.90
C GLU A 321 -28.83 7.93 1.87
N VAL A 322 -28.71 7.34 3.06
CA VAL A 322 -28.53 5.90 3.25
C VAL A 322 -29.87 5.33 3.69
N VAL A 323 -30.33 4.28 3.00
CA VAL A 323 -31.60 3.60 3.31
C VAL A 323 -31.30 2.20 3.83
N GLU A 324 -31.60 1.97 5.10
CA GLU A 324 -31.42 0.66 5.75
C GLU A 324 -32.48 -0.35 5.30
N ARG A 325 -32.28 -1.63 5.62
CA ARG A 325 -33.16 -2.74 5.17
C ARG A 325 -34.60 -2.62 5.69
N ASP A 326 -34.79 -1.98 6.83
CA ASP A 326 -36.11 -1.71 7.43
C ASP A 326 -36.82 -0.50 6.79
N GLY A 327 -36.18 0.17 5.83
CA GLY A 327 -36.68 1.36 5.16
C GLY A 327 -36.35 2.68 5.88
N THR A 328 -35.64 2.63 7.02
CA THR A 328 -35.18 3.81 7.75
C THR A 328 -34.20 4.61 6.90
N ARG A 329 -34.37 5.93 6.87
CA ARG A 329 -33.58 6.84 6.04
C ARG A 329 -32.69 7.73 6.89
N HIS A 330 -31.40 7.73 6.59
CA HIS A 330 -30.40 8.54 7.26
C HIS A 330 -29.83 9.56 6.30
N LYS A 331 -29.87 10.84 6.70
CA LYS A 331 -29.22 11.93 5.97
C LYS A 331 -27.87 12.20 6.59
N VAL A 332 -26.82 12.05 5.79
CA VAL A 332 -25.43 12.21 6.24
C VAL A 332 -24.76 13.34 5.43
N LEU A 333 -24.15 14.28 6.14
CA LEU A 333 -23.37 15.37 5.58
C LEU A 333 -21.99 14.85 5.18
N VAL A 334 -21.57 15.18 3.97
CA VAL A 334 -20.36 14.67 3.33
C VAL A 334 -19.41 15.82 3.01
N PRO A 335 -18.14 15.74 3.46
CA PRO A 335 -17.11 16.67 3.01
C PRO A 335 -17.04 16.74 1.48
N LEU A 336 -16.96 17.95 0.93
CA LEU A 336 -16.96 18.13 -0.53
C LEU A 336 -15.72 17.54 -1.21
N SER A 337 -14.63 17.35 -0.45
CA SER A 337 -13.43 16.58 -0.82
C SER A 337 -13.74 15.12 -1.19
N MET A 338 -14.79 14.54 -0.61
CA MET A 338 -15.16 13.13 -0.80
C MET A 338 -16.26 12.93 -1.85
N MET A 339 -17.09 13.94 -2.07
CA MET A 339 -18.34 13.76 -2.80
C MET A 339 -18.14 13.23 -4.23
N ALA A 340 -17.23 13.83 -4.99
CA ALA A 340 -17.05 13.50 -6.40
C ALA A 340 -16.35 12.16 -6.63
N ASP A 341 -15.28 11.90 -5.88
CA ASP A 341 -14.33 10.82 -6.20
C ASP A 341 -14.57 9.55 -5.37
N ILE A 342 -15.21 9.67 -4.21
CA ILE A 342 -15.38 8.56 -3.25
C ILE A 342 -16.86 8.17 -3.15
N VAL A 343 -17.73 9.14 -2.88
CA VAL A 343 -19.14 8.88 -2.57
C VAL A 343 -19.98 8.65 -3.81
N ARG A 344 -19.89 9.54 -4.81
CA ARG A 344 -20.71 9.45 -6.02
C ARG A 344 -20.54 8.14 -6.79
N PRO A 345 -19.33 7.55 -6.93
CA PRO A 345 -19.19 6.24 -7.54
C PRO A 345 -20.00 5.15 -6.82
N MET A 346 -20.32 5.31 -5.54
CA MET A 346 -21.06 4.33 -4.74
C MET A 346 -22.59 4.51 -4.81
N PHE A 347 -23.09 5.43 -5.63
CA PHE A 347 -24.53 5.63 -5.81
C PHE A 347 -25.22 4.34 -6.28
N GLU A 348 -26.37 4.03 -5.68
CA GLU A 348 -27.17 2.80 -5.87
C GLU A 348 -26.52 1.50 -5.40
N PHE A 349 -25.35 1.54 -4.76
CA PHE A 349 -24.74 0.37 -4.12
C PHE A 349 -25.11 0.28 -2.64
N ASP A 350 -25.01 -0.93 -2.10
CA ASP A 350 -25.02 -1.16 -0.66
C ASP A 350 -23.67 -0.72 -0.07
N VAL A 351 -23.75 0.02 1.04
CA VAL A 351 -22.62 0.68 1.68
C VAL A 351 -22.65 0.48 3.19
N ILE A 352 -21.46 0.53 3.77
CA ILE A 352 -21.23 0.71 5.20
C ILE A 352 -20.76 2.15 5.38
N VAL A 353 -21.50 2.92 6.19
CA VAL A 353 -21.22 4.32 6.45
C VAL A 353 -20.85 4.51 7.91
N TRP A 354 -19.65 4.99 8.16
CA TRP A 354 -19.21 5.45 9.48
C TRP A 354 -19.47 6.94 9.58
N ALA A 355 -20.24 7.35 10.58
CA ALA A 355 -20.64 8.73 10.79
C ALA A 355 -20.57 9.13 12.27
N LYS A 356 -20.28 10.40 12.53
CA LYS A 356 -20.43 11.02 13.86
C LYS A 356 -21.71 11.82 13.93
N ARG A 357 -22.39 11.74 15.07
CA ARG A 357 -23.54 12.59 15.37
C ARG A 357 -23.04 13.88 16.00
N HIS A 358 -23.36 15.01 15.38
CA HIS A 358 -23.12 16.33 15.94
C HIS A 358 -24.45 17.09 15.97
N GLY A 359 -25.03 17.16 17.17
CA GLY A 359 -26.39 17.67 17.38
C GLY A 359 -27.43 16.80 16.65
N GLN A 360 -28.20 17.40 15.74
CA GLN A 360 -29.20 16.68 14.94
C GLN A 360 -28.65 16.12 13.62
N SER A 361 -27.43 16.46 13.25
CA SER A 361 -26.85 16.08 11.96
C SER A 361 -25.88 14.91 12.10
N LEU A 362 -25.79 14.10 11.05
CA LEU A 362 -24.78 13.06 10.90
C LEU A 362 -23.70 13.55 9.95
N PHE A 363 -22.43 13.40 10.32
CA PHE A 363 -21.28 13.79 9.51
C PHE A 363 -20.51 12.54 9.11
N LEU A 364 -20.21 12.42 7.81
CA LEU A 364 -19.53 11.27 7.24
C LEU A 364 -18.07 11.25 7.70
N GLU A 365 -17.66 10.14 8.28
CA GLU A 365 -16.27 9.87 8.64
C GLU A 365 -15.60 8.94 7.65
N ASP A 366 -16.31 7.89 7.22
CA ASP A 366 -15.84 7.02 6.14
C ASP A 366 -17.01 6.29 5.48
N ILE A 367 -16.77 5.76 4.29
CA ILE A 367 -17.74 4.97 3.54
C ILE A 367 -17.04 3.89 2.73
N ASP A 368 -17.62 2.70 2.74
CA ASP A 368 -17.16 1.61 1.90
C ASP A 368 -18.34 0.87 1.26
N ARG A 369 -18.09 0.20 0.14
CA ARG A 369 -19.09 -0.67 -0.47
C ARG A 369 -19.15 -2.00 0.27
N VAL A 370 -20.36 -2.54 0.41
CA VAL A 370 -20.51 -3.94 0.83
C VAL A 370 -20.04 -4.81 -0.33
N THR A 371 -18.93 -5.51 -0.12
CA THR A 371 -18.43 -6.55 -1.04
C THR A 371 -19.07 -7.88 -0.63
N GLU A 372 -19.80 -8.52 -1.55
CA GLU A 372 -20.39 -9.85 -1.37
C GLU A 372 -19.35 -10.97 -1.30
#